data_AF-A0A0E3LEA6-F1
#
_entry.id   AF-A0A0E3LEA6-F1
#
_cell.length_a   1.000
_cell.length_b   1.000
_cell.length_c   1.000
_cell.angle_alpha   90.00
_cell.angle_beta   90.00
_cell.angle_gamma   90.00
#
_symmetry.space_group_name_H-M   'P 1'
#
loop_
_entity.id
_entity.type
_entity.pdbx_description
1 polymer ?
#
loop_
_entity_poly.entity_id
_entity_poly.type
_entity_poly.pdbx_seq_one_letter_code
_entity_poly.pdbx_strand_id
1 'polypeptide(L)'
;MKHFLNEPEKWVDTDTLSRSLNLDISTVQRSVKKLHEKGILQRSQQNLDGGGYVFIYKIHSRNQIKNVILKIVNSWADRLGQELEQWENGV
;
A
#
# COMPACT_ATOMS: atom_id res chain seq x y z
N MET A 1 -5.91 6.84 -2.66
CA MET A 1 -5.61 5.99 -3.85
C MET A 1 -5.71 6.73 -5.18
N LYS A 2 -6.76 7.50 -5.45
CA LYS A 2 -6.86 8.32 -6.69
C LYS A 2 -5.62 9.19 -6.94
N HIS A 3 -5.12 9.89 -5.93
CA HIS A 3 -3.91 10.72 -6.03
C HIS A 3 -2.71 9.93 -6.58
N PHE A 4 -2.35 8.82 -5.92
CA PHE A 4 -1.25 7.96 -6.34
C PHE A 4 -1.44 7.28 -7.70
N LEU A 5 -2.67 6.93 -8.08
CA LEU A 5 -2.94 6.25 -9.36
C LEU A 5 -2.90 7.20 -10.57
N ASN A 6 -3.24 8.48 -10.34
CA ASN A 6 -3.28 9.50 -11.39
C ASN A 6 -1.91 10.14 -11.63
N GLU A 7 -1.06 10.18 -10.60
CA GLU A 7 0.28 10.79 -10.63
C GLU A 7 1.35 9.74 -10.27
N PRO A 8 1.54 8.66 -11.07
CA PRO A 8 2.30 7.49 -10.65
C PRO A 8 3.80 7.77 -10.42
N GLU A 9 4.34 8.79 -11.07
CA GLU A 9 5.76 9.14 -10.95
C GLU A 9 6.08 10.05 -9.76
N LYS A 10 5.06 10.63 -9.13
CA LYS A 10 5.22 11.67 -8.11
C LYS A 10 5.47 11.09 -6.73
N TRP A 11 6.45 11.67 -6.04
CA TRP A 11 6.66 11.49 -4.61
C TRP A 11 5.89 12.54 -3.83
N VAL A 12 5.23 12.12 -2.75
CA VAL A 12 4.43 13.01 -1.92
C VAL A 12 4.52 12.60 -0.45
N ASP A 13 4.62 13.59 0.45
CA ASP A 13 4.57 13.38 1.90
C ASP A 13 3.12 13.33 2.41
N THR A 14 2.93 12.92 3.66
CA THR A 14 1.59 12.76 4.24
C THR A 14 0.89 14.08 4.54
N ASP A 15 1.63 15.17 4.78
CA ASP A 15 1.04 16.49 5.05
C ASP A 15 0.48 17.10 3.75
N THR A 16 1.23 17.02 2.65
CA THR A 16 0.74 17.39 1.31
C THR A 16 -0.50 16.58 0.91
N LEU A 17 -0.49 15.26 1.17
CA LEU A 17 -1.65 14.39 0.92
C LEU A 17 -2.86 14.79 1.77
N SER A 18 -2.66 15.04 3.06
CA SER A 18 -3.68 15.49 4.01
C SER A 18 -4.43 16.73 3.49
N ARG A 19 -3.67 17.75 3.08
CA ARG A 19 -4.22 18.98 2.50
C ARG A 19 -4.94 18.72 1.17
N SER A 20 -4.32 17.97 0.25
CA SER A 20 -4.90 17.71 -1.08
C SER A 20 -6.20 16.89 -1.04
N LEU A 21 -6.35 16.02 -0.04
CA LEU A 21 -7.51 15.16 0.12
C LEU A 21 -8.54 15.70 1.11
N ASN A 22 -8.23 16.81 1.81
CA ASN A 22 -9.01 17.36 2.90
C ASN A 22 -9.37 16.29 3.96
N LEU A 23 -8.35 15.55 4.41
CA LEU A 23 -8.49 14.49 5.42
C LEU A 23 -7.60 14.79 6.62
N ASP A 24 -7.96 14.24 7.79
CA ASP A 24 -7.10 14.32 8.96
C ASP A 24 -5.74 13.62 8.73
N ILE A 25 -4.66 14.23 9.23
CA ILE A 25 -3.29 13.77 9.02
C ILE A 25 -3.08 12.35 9.57
N SER A 26 -3.67 12.00 10.70
CA SER A 26 -3.53 10.66 11.30
C SER A 26 -4.21 9.59 10.43
N THR A 27 -5.32 9.97 9.77
CA THR A 27 -6.02 9.10 8.81
C THR A 27 -5.16 8.85 7.57
N VAL A 28 -4.51 9.89 7.04
CA VAL A 28 -3.59 9.76 5.90
C VAL A 28 -2.38 8.91 6.27
N GLN A 29 -1.72 9.20 7.39
CA GLN A 29 -0.57 8.44 7.88
C GLN A 29 -0.91 6.96 8.08
N ARG A 30 -2.05 6.65 8.70
CA ARG A 30 -2.49 5.25 8.90
C ARG A 30 -2.75 4.54 7.58
N SER A 31 -3.39 5.23 6.63
CA SER A 31 -3.67 4.69 5.30
C SER A 31 -2.39 4.42 4.50
N VAL A 32 -1.49 5.40 4.44
CA VAL A 32 -0.22 5.32 3.72
C VAL A 32 0.68 4.24 4.32
N LYS A 33 0.76 4.15 5.65
CA LYS A 33 1.49 3.08 6.35
C LYS A 33 0.99 1.70 5.93
N LYS A 34 -0.33 1.46 5.99
CA LYS A 34 -0.92 0.17 5.57
C LYS A 34 -0.64 -0.15 4.10
N LEU A 35 -0.74 0.85 3.22
CA LEU A 35 -0.46 0.64 1.79
C LEU A 35 1.02 0.32 1.54
N HIS A 36 1.94 0.95 2.27
CA HIS A 36 3.36 0.61 2.23
C HIS A 36 3.62 -0.82 2.74
N GLU A 37 3.06 -1.20 3.89
CA GLU A 37 3.18 -2.54 4.47
C GLU A 37 2.64 -3.64 3.53
N LYS A 38 1.63 -3.32 2.72
CA LYS A 38 1.07 -4.22 1.70
C LYS A 38 1.86 -4.23 0.38
N GLY A 39 2.98 -3.51 0.29
CA GLY A 39 3.81 -3.44 -0.93
C GLY A 39 3.17 -2.66 -2.08
N ILE A 40 2.21 -1.78 -1.78
CA ILE A 40 1.54 -0.92 -2.79
C ILE A 40 2.32 0.38 -2.98
N LEU A 41 2.93 0.91 -1.92
CA LEU A 41 3.71 2.15 -1.96
C LEU A 41 5.19 1.91 -1.65
N GLN A 42 6.03 2.62 -2.39
CA GLN A 42 7.43 2.88 -2.05
C GLN A 42 7.51 3.96 -0.98
N ARG A 43 8.56 3.91 -0.16
CA ARG A 43 8.86 4.92 0.86
C ARG A 43 10.31 5.34 0.75
N SER A 44 10.56 6.64 0.77
CA SER A 44 11.90 7.23 0.85
C SER A 44 11.94 8.32 1.92
N GLN A 45 13.14 8.66 2.37
CA GLN A 45 13.37 9.81 3.25
C GLN A 45 13.81 11.01 2.41
N GLN A 46 13.22 12.16 2.70
CA GLN A 46 13.67 13.44 2.17
C GLN A 46 14.18 14.28 3.35
N ASN A 47 15.46 14.63 3.31
CA ASN A 47 16.09 15.47 4.33
C ASN A 47 15.58 16.90 4.23
N LEU A 48 15.48 17.57 5.39
CA LEU A 48 15.10 18.98 5.47
C LEU A 48 16.34 19.84 5.77
N ASP A 49 16.35 21.07 5.26
CA ASP A 49 17.49 21.99 5.40
C ASP A 49 17.82 22.33 6.86
N GLY A 50 16.81 22.36 7.74
CA GLY A 50 16.96 22.61 9.18
C GLY A 50 17.36 21.38 10.01
N GLY A 51 17.67 20.26 9.35
CA GLY A 51 17.87 18.96 10.01
C GLY A 51 16.56 18.16 10.13
N GLY A 52 16.71 16.85 10.34
CA GLY A 52 15.60 15.90 10.30
C GLY A 52 15.22 15.46 8.89
N TYR A 53 14.15 14.67 8.79
CA TYR A 53 13.64 14.15 7.53
C TYR A 53 12.12 13.98 7.58
N VAL A 54 11.51 13.94 6.40
CA VAL A 54 10.13 13.49 6.21
C VAL A 54 10.11 12.22 5.37
N PHE A 55 9.10 11.37 5.59
CA PHE A 55 8.85 10.26 4.68
C PHE A 55 8.00 10.72 3.50
N ILE A 56 8.48 10.41 2.31
CA ILE A 56 7.77 10.59 1.05
C ILE A 56 7.41 9.23 0.46
N TYR A 57 6.29 9.20 -0.27
CA TYR A 57 5.71 7.98 -0.79
C TYR A 57 5.40 8.12 -2.28
N LYS A 58 5.55 7.01 -3.01
CA LYS A 58 5.24 6.88 -4.43
C LYS A 58 4.60 5.53 -4.69
N ILE A 59 3.71 5.43 -5.68
CA ILE A 59 3.07 4.16 -6.02
C ILE A 59 4.07 3.21 -6.70
N HIS A 60 3.96 1.91 -6.41
CA HIS A 60 4.63 0.90 -7.22
C HIS A 60 4.05 0.83 -8.64
N SER A 61 4.80 0.24 -9.57
CA SER A 61 4.31 0.04 -10.94
C SER A 61 3.01 -0.78 -10.95
N ARG A 62 2.17 -0.57 -11.96
CA ARG A 62 0.92 -1.32 -12.12
C ARG A 62 1.15 -2.84 -12.15
N ASN A 63 2.27 -3.29 -12.73
CA ASN A 63 2.63 -4.70 -12.76
C ASN A 63 2.94 -5.26 -11.36
N GLN A 64 3.67 -4.50 -10.54
CA GLN A 64 3.95 -4.88 -9.14
C GLN A 64 2.65 -4.95 -8.33
N ILE A 65 1.76 -3.97 -8.47
CA ILE A 65 0.45 -3.97 -7.78
C ILE A 65 -0.42 -5.15 -8.24
N LYS A 66 -0.46 -5.43 -9.55
CA LYS A 66 -1.14 -6.61 -10.10
C LYS A 66 -0.63 -7.89 -9.42
N ASN A 67 0.69 -8.04 -9.27
CA ASN A 67 1.28 -9.21 -8.63
C ASN A 67 0.92 -9.32 -7.14
N VAL A 68 0.85 -8.20 -6.42
CA VAL A 68 0.36 -8.18 -5.02
C VAL A 68 -1.08 -8.68 -4.95
N ILE A 69 -1.95 -8.18 -5.82
CA ILE A 69 -3.37 -8.58 -5.87
C ILE A 69 -3.50 -10.07 -6.19
N LEU A 70 -2.79 -10.55 -7.22
CA LEU A 70 -2.82 -11.96 -7.63
C LEU A 70 -2.34 -12.89 -6.52
N LYS A 71 -1.28 -12.53 -5.78
CA LYS A 71 -0.82 -13.32 -4.63
C LYS A 71 -1.89 -13.46 -3.56
N ILE A 72 -2.63 -12.39 -3.27
CA ILE A 72 -3.71 -12.42 -2.28
C ILE A 72 -4.84 -13.34 -2.76
N VAL A 73 -5.29 -13.17 -4.00
CA VAL A 73 -6.36 -14.00 -4.59
C VAL A 73 -5.97 -15.47 -4.60
N ASN A 74 -4.76 -15.79 -5.06
CA ASN A 74 -4.29 -17.18 -5.08
C ASN A 74 -4.22 -17.77 -3.67
N SER A 75 -3.73 -17.00 -2.67
CA SER A 75 -3.69 -17.49 -1.29
C SER A 75 -5.07 -17.84 -0.73
N TRP A 76 -6.13 -17.15 -1.17
CA TRP A 76 -7.50 -17.48 -0.78
C TRP A 76 -8.01 -18.74 -1.48
N ALA A 77 -7.71 -18.89 -2.78
CA ALA A 77 -8.05 -20.09 -3.54
C ALA A 77 -7.34 -21.33 -2.96
N ASP A 78 -6.05 -21.21 -2.66
CA ASP A 78 -5.25 -22.29 -2.07
C ASP A 78 -5.79 -22.68 -0.69
N ARG A 79 -6.09 -21.70 0.16
CA ARG A 79 -6.69 -21.95 1.48
C ARG A 79 -8.04 -22.66 1.36
N LEU A 80 -8.91 -22.21 0.45
CA LEU A 80 -10.21 -22.83 0.23
C LEU A 80 -10.04 -24.27 -0.25
N GLY A 81 -9.10 -24.53 -1.17
CA GLY A 81 -8.78 -25.88 -1.61
C GLY A 81 -8.35 -26.80 -0.47
N GLN A 82 -7.49 -26.31 0.44
CA GLN A 82 -7.05 -27.06 1.62
C GLN A 82 -8.20 -27.39 2.58
N GLU A 83 -9.10 -26.44 2.81
CA GLU A 83 -10.25 -26.63 3.71
C GLU A 83 -11.25 -27.66 3.11
N LEU A 84 -11.43 -27.66 1.79
CA LEU A 84 -12.24 -28.67 1.10
C LEU A 84 -11.61 -30.06 1.13
N GLU A 85 -10.29 -30.17 0.97
CA GLU A 85 -9.56 -31.43 1.08
C GLU A 85 -9.64 -32.01 2.50
N GLN A 86 -9.55 -31.16 3.53
CA GLN A 86 -9.77 -31.58 4.93
C GLN A 86 -11.19 -32.08 5.14
N TRP A 87 -12.18 -31.35 4.61
CA TRP A 87 -13.59 -31.73 4.68
C TRP A 87 -13.88 -33.08 4.01
N GLU A 88 -13.30 -33.35 2.84
CA GLU A 88 -13.46 -34.64 2.13
C GLU A 88 -12.83 -35.81 2.91
N ASN A 89 -11.65 -35.59 3.49
CA ASN A 89 -10.91 -36.62 4.21
C ASN A 89 -11.38 -36.84 5.66
N GLY A 90 -12.39 -36.08 6.12
CA GLY A 90 -13.02 -36.26 7.43
C GLY A 90 -12.12 -35.92 8.62
N VAL A 91 -11.18 -34.98 8.44
CA VAL A 91 -10.36 -34.41 9.53
C VAL A 91 -10.97 -33.11 10.04
#